data_AF-A0A6B3NHG0-F1
#
_entry.id   AF-A0A6B3NHG0-F1
#
_cell.length_a   1.000
_cell.length_b   1.000
_cell.length_c   1.000
_cell.angle_alpha   90.00
_cell.angle_beta   90.00
_cell.angle_gamma   90.00
#
_symmetry.space_group_name_H-M   'P 1'
#
loop_
_entity.id
_entity.type
_entity.pdbx_description
1 polymer ?
#
loop_
_entity_poly.entity_id
_entity_poly.type
_entity_poly.pdbx_seq_one_letter_code
_entity_poly.pdbx_strand_id
1 'polypeptide(L)' 'MEQRELTVKEKQVVQEYEKHGVGDAAKQNILNPNSGWAEIIAETPAEELKVGTGHNSNNGFCYEHIH' A
#
# COMPACT_ATOMS: atom_id res chain seq x y z
N MET A 1 -15.80 12.64 -6.39
CA MET A 1 -14.95 11.61 -5.75
C MET A 1 -15.62 11.26 -4.45
N GLU A 2 -16.14 10.04 -4.36
CA GLU A 2 -16.75 9.55 -3.12
C GLU A 2 -15.63 9.45 -2.07
N GLN A 3 -15.72 10.21 -0.99
CA GLN A 3 -14.74 10.13 0.10
C GLN A 3 -15.03 8.84 0.88
N ARG A 4 -14.60 7.70 0.34
CA ARG A 4 -14.60 6.44 1.09
C ARG A 4 -13.65 6.62 2.27
N GLU A 5 -14.08 6.22 3.46
CA GLU A 5 -13.17 6.19 4.60
C GLU A 5 -12.15 5.06 4.39
N LEU A 6 -10.87 5.40 4.55
CA LEU A 6 -9.80 4.41 4.50
C LEU A 6 -9.94 3.44 5.69
N THR A 7 -9.79 2.15 5.40
CA THR A 7 -9.72 1.10 6.41
C THR A 7 -8.45 1.23 7.26
N VAL A 8 -8.39 0.51 8.38
CA VAL A 8 -7.22 0.53 9.28
C VAL A 8 -5.93 0.15 8.52
N LYS A 9 -5.99 -0.88 7.66
CA LYS A 9 -4.85 -1.32 6.84
C LYS A 9 -4.41 -0.24 5.84
N GLU A 10 -5.36 0.39 5.15
CA GLU A 10 -5.05 1.43 4.18
C GLU A 10 -4.47 2.68 4.83
N LYS A 11 -4.95 3.05 6.03
CA LYS A 11 -4.37 4.13 6.82
C LYS A 11 -2.92 3.82 7.21
N GLN A 12 -2.62 2.57 7.56
CA GLN A 12 -1.23 2.14 7.84
C GLN A 12 -0.35 2.29 6.60
N VAL A 13 -0.82 1.85 5.42
CA VAL A 13 -0.07 2.02 4.16
C VAL A 13 0.17 3.49 3.85
N VAL A 14 -0.85 4.34 3.97
CA VAL A 14 -0.69 5.79 3.78
C VAL A 14 0.34 6.36 4.76
N GLN A 15 0.30 5.98 6.04
CA GLN A 15 1.25 6.44 7.05
C GLN A 15 2.69 5.96 6.76
N GLU A 16 2.87 4.72 6.33
CA GLU A 16 4.20 4.21 5.96
C GLU A 16 4.75 4.97 4.75
N TYR A 17 3.96 5.16 3.70
CA TYR A 17 4.35 5.93 2.51
C TYR A 17 4.51 7.43 2.79
N GLU A 18 3.81 7.97 3.79
CA GLU A 18 3.95 9.35 4.24
C GLU A 18 5.33 9.62 4.88
N LYS A 19 5.94 8.62 5.56
CA LYS A 19 7.34 8.73 6.02
C LYS A 19 8.33 8.94 4.87
N HIS A 20 7.97 8.51 3.66
CA HIS A 20 8.75 8.69 2.43
C HIS A 20 8.30 9.91 1.60
N GLY A 21 7.35 10.71 2.10
CA GLY A 21 6.82 11.90 1.40
C GLY A 21 5.86 11.61 0.26
N VAL A 22 5.39 10.35 0.12
CA VAL A 22 4.50 9.90 -0.97
C VAL A 22 3.13 9.41 -0.45
N GLY A 23 2.77 9.77 0.79
CA GLY A 23 1.51 9.38 1.43
C GLY A 23 0.27 9.84 0.67
N ASP A 24 0.28 11.06 0.10
CA ASP A 24 -0.85 11.56 -0.67
C ASP A 24 -1.07 10.74 -1.97
N ALA A 25 0.02 10.39 -2.66
CA ALA A 25 -0.03 9.53 -3.84
C ALA A 25 -0.52 8.11 -3.49
N ALA A 26 -0.09 7.55 -2.36
CA ALA A 26 -0.59 6.27 -1.86
C ALA A 26 -2.10 6.35 -1.60
N LYS A 27 -2.57 7.41 -0.93
CA LYS A 27 -4.00 7.64 -0.69
C LYS A 27 -4.79 7.76 -1.99
N GLN A 28 -4.30 8.50 -2.99
CA GLN A 28 -4.96 8.61 -4.29
C GLN A 28 -5.07 7.26 -5.01
N ASN A 29 -4.03 6.43 -4.94
CA ASN A 29 -4.04 5.08 -5.53
C ASN A 29 -5.02 4.16 -4.81
N ILE A 30 -5.08 4.20 -3.49
CA ILE A 30 -6.01 3.40 -2.69
C ILE A 30 -7.47 3.80 -2.96
N LEU A 31 -7.73 5.10 -3.08
CA LEU A 31 -9.06 5.62 -3.39
C LEU A 31 -9.47 5.39 -4.85
N ASN A 32 -8.52 5.09 -5.74
CA ASN A 32 -8.78 4.82 -7.14
C ASN A 32 -9.07 3.32 -7.34
N PRO A 33 -10.34 2.93 -7.62
CA PRO A 33 -10.69 1.52 -7.82
C PRO A 33 -9.98 0.88 -9.01
N ASN A 34 -9.52 1.68 -9.99
CA ASN A 34 -8.78 1.16 -11.15
C ASN A 34 -7.30 0.89 -10.87
N SER A 35 -6.78 1.29 -9.70
CA SER A 35 -5.37 1.08 -9.34
C SER A 35 -5.09 -0.33 -8.81
N GLY A 36 -6.12 -1.03 -8.29
CA GLY A 36 -5.97 -2.35 -7.67
C GLY A 36 -5.32 -2.34 -6.28
N TRP A 37 -4.86 -1.18 -5.79
CA TRP A 37 -4.21 -1.04 -4.48
C TRP A 37 -5.12 -1.45 -3.33
N ALA A 38 -6.39 -1.07 -3.37
CA ALA A 38 -7.35 -1.43 -2.33
C ALA A 38 -7.52 -2.96 -2.20
N GLU A 39 -7.52 -3.68 -3.33
CA GLU A 39 -7.63 -5.15 -3.36
C GLU A 39 -6.35 -5.79 -2.83
N ILE A 40 -5.20 -5.34 -3.32
CA ILE A 40 -3.89 -5.81 -2.86
C ILE A 40 -3.75 -5.60 -1.35
N ILE A 41 -4.11 -4.44 -0.81
CA ILE A 41 -4.01 -4.15 0.64
C ILE A 41 -4.98 -4.99 1.46
N ALA A 42 -6.16 -5.31 0.91
CA ALA A 42 -7.13 -6.17 1.57
C ALA A 42 -6.58 -7.61 1.70
N GLU A 43 -6.01 -8.14 0.62
CA GLU A 43 -5.42 -9.48 0.54
C GLU A 43 -4.07 -9.60 1.26
N THR A 44 -3.29 -8.51 1.30
CA THR A 44 -1.97 -8.49 1.95
C THR A 44 -2.11 -8.46 3.48
N PRO A 45 -1.40 -9.33 4.21
CA PRO A 45 -1.38 -9.28 5.67
C PRO A 45 -0.64 -8.02 6.16
N ALA A 46 -1.09 -7.45 7.29
CA ALA A 46 -0.61 -6.14 7.76
C ALA A 46 0.90 -6.10 8.07
N GLU A 47 1.47 -7.26 8.39
CA GLU A 47 2.91 -7.46 8.61
C GLU A 47 3.76 -7.27 7.34
N GLU A 48 3.19 -7.53 6.16
CA GLU A 48 3.79 -7.33 4.84
C GLU A 48 3.53 -5.93 4.25
N LEU A 49 2.63 -5.15 4.86
CA LEU A 49 2.34 -3.76 4.48
C LEU A 49 3.43 -2.78 4.95
N LYS A 50 4.70 -3.15 4.82
CA LYS A 50 5.85 -2.30 5.15
C LYS A 50 6.56 -1.90 3.86
N VAL A 51 7.02 -0.65 3.80
CA VAL A 51 7.86 -0.17 2.69
C VAL A 51 9.24 -0.81 2.83
N GLY A 52 9.40 -2.02 2.30
CA GLY A 52 10.69 -2.68 2.17
C GLY A 52 11.44 -2.10 0.97
N THR A 53 12.70 -1.70 1.15
CA THR A 53 13.60 -1.27 0.06
C THR A 53 14.08 -2.43 -0.82
N GLY A 54 13.32 -3.53 -0.87
CA GLY A 54 13.55 -4.64 -1.79
C GLY A 54 13.13 -4.22 -3.18
N HIS A 55 14.07 -4.27 -4.13
CA HIS A 55 13.80 -4.00 -5.52
C HIS A 55 13.06 -5.23 -6.09
N ASN A 56 11.73 -5.20 -6.14
CA ASN A 56 10.97 -6.10 -7.01
C ASN A 56 10.23 -5.28 -8.06
N SER A 57 10.84 -5.23 -9.24
CA SER A 57 10.28 -4.61 -10.43
C SER A 57 9.03 -5.37 -10.85
N ASN A 58 7.84 -4.94 -10.38
CA ASN A 58 6.60 -4.79 -11.16
C ASN A 58 5.31 -4.57 -10.34
N ASN A 59 5.30 -4.71 -9.01
CA ASN A 59 4.18 -4.27 -8.17
C ASN A 59 4.70 -4.24 -6.73
N GLY A 60 4.64 -3.09 -6.05
CA GLY A 60 5.46 -2.74 -4.88
C GLY A 60 5.21 -3.49 -3.56
N PHE A 61 5.11 -4.83 -3.57
CA PHE A 61 5.14 -5.68 -2.39
C PHE A 61 6.19 -6.78 -2.59
N CYS A 62 7.22 -6.80 -1.74
CA CYS A 62 8.31 -7.77 -1.81
C CYS A 62 8.09 -8.85 -0.75
N TYR A 63 7.83 -10.08 -1.19
CA TYR A 63 7.96 -11.28 -0.37
C TYR A 63 9.46 -11.62 -0.25
N GLU A 64 10.02 -11.56 0.96
CA GLU A 64 11.37 -12.07 1.21
C GLU A 64 11.29 -13.60 1.26
N HIS A 65 11.70 -14.27 0.18
CA HIS A 65 11.86 -15.73 0.17
C HIS A 65 13.23 -16.05 0.78
N ILE A 66 13.26 -16.33 2.08
CA ILE A 66 14.45 -16.83 2.76
C ILE A 66 14.66 -18.30 2.34
N HIS A 67 15.79 -18.61 1.70
CA HIS A 67 16.32 -19.98 1.58
C HIS A 67 17.84 -19.98 1.78
#